data_AF-A0A9D8FZ96-F1
#
_entry.id   AF-A0A9D8FZ96-F1
#
_cell.length_a   1.000
_cell.length_b   1.000
_cell.length_c   1.000
_cell.angle_alpha   90.00
_cell.angle_beta   90.00
_cell.angle_gamma   90.00
#
_symmetry.space_group_name_H-M   'P 1'
#
loop_
_entity.id
_entity.type
_entity.pdbx_description
1 polymer ?
#
loop_
_entity_poly.entity_id
_entity_poly.type
_entity_poly.pdbx_seq_one_letter_code
_entity_poly.pdbx_strand_id
1 'polypeptide(L)'
;MAQDSSLSSIPLGKAVEEFLGSNGATATMRVELSRFVVLCGRECPMFTLASTEVTEYVSEVKKPAERRKRVEALVAFFEYAKGNGWMRTNLAAGLVQKKEAPRKKAAANTARKPIELSEDGRQIIESEIKRLSEEKVRTIEEVKDARADGDLRENAPYHAAREKLAMIEAQIREYRDMLMRAVS
;
A
#
# COMPACT_ATOMS: atom_id res chain seq x y z
N MET A 1 6.55 18.84 -16.14
CA MET A 1 6.08 18.08 -14.96
C MET A 1 5.59 16.69 -15.36
N ALA A 2 5.96 15.60 -14.64
CA ALA A 2 5.88 14.23 -15.19
C ALA A 2 5.39 13.12 -14.23
N GLN A 3 4.35 12.33 -14.58
CA GLN A 3 3.68 11.35 -13.69
C GLN A 3 2.64 10.32 -14.33
N ASP A 4 2.73 8.94 -14.24
CA ASP A 4 1.59 7.91 -14.05
C ASP A 4 1.73 6.29 -14.02
N SER A 5 1.49 5.43 -12.94
CA SER A 5 1.35 3.89 -13.05
C SER A 5 0.92 2.90 -11.89
N SER A 6 0.75 1.60 -12.26
CA SER A 6 -0.30 0.57 -11.97
C SER A 6 -0.10 -0.54 -10.88
N LEU A 7 -1.15 -0.90 -10.09
CA LEU A 7 -1.15 -1.72 -8.84
C LEU A 7 -2.22 -2.87 -8.86
N SER A 8 -2.11 -3.92 -8.03
CA SER A 8 -2.71 -5.26 -8.28
C SER A 8 -3.49 -5.94 -7.13
N SER A 9 -4.38 -6.91 -7.42
CA SER A 9 -5.75 -6.89 -6.84
C SER A 9 -6.30 -8.08 -5.99
N ILE A 10 -6.13 -8.14 -4.65
CA ILE A 10 -6.63 -9.25 -3.77
C ILE A 10 -7.31 -8.80 -2.44
N PRO A 11 -8.49 -9.34 -2.01
CA PRO A 11 -9.13 -9.07 -0.71
C PRO A 11 -8.43 -9.57 0.58
N LEU A 12 -8.53 -8.77 1.65
CA LEU A 12 -7.93 -8.92 2.98
C LEU A 12 -8.41 -10.18 3.69
N GLY A 13 -9.72 -10.46 3.62
CA GLY A 13 -10.33 -11.54 4.37
C GLY A 13 -9.73 -12.90 4.09
N LYS A 14 -9.37 -13.18 2.83
CA LYS A 14 -8.80 -14.48 2.46
C LYS A 14 -7.30 -14.56 2.65
N ALA A 15 -6.56 -13.48 2.40
CA ALA A 15 -5.11 -13.43 2.61
C ALA A 15 -4.73 -13.80 4.05
N VAL A 16 -5.56 -13.44 5.03
CA VAL A 16 -5.39 -13.79 6.45
C VAL A 16 -5.50 -15.29 6.74
N GLU A 17 -6.31 -16.06 6.02
CA GLU A 17 -6.59 -17.46 6.36
C GLU A 17 -5.48 -18.43 5.97
N GLU A 18 -4.82 -18.24 4.82
CA GLU A 18 -3.72 -19.13 4.38
C GLU A 18 -2.50 -19.01 5.28
N PHE A 19 -2.17 -17.77 5.66
CA PHE A 19 -1.19 -17.47 6.69
C PHE A 19 -1.45 -18.27 7.98
N LEU A 20 -2.73 -18.48 8.34
CA LEU A 20 -3.16 -19.18 9.55
C LEU A 20 -3.27 -20.72 9.43
N GLY A 21 -3.06 -21.29 8.25
CA GLY A 21 -2.89 -22.73 8.03
C GLY A 21 -1.42 -23.16 7.88
N SER A 22 -0.51 -22.22 7.67
CA SER A 22 0.93 -22.47 7.51
C SER A 22 1.61 -22.97 8.80
N ASN A 23 2.69 -23.74 8.66
CA ASN A 23 3.54 -24.17 9.78
C ASN A 23 4.23 -22.95 10.41
N GLY A 24 3.62 -22.42 11.47
CA GLY A 24 4.04 -21.19 12.15
C GLY A 24 2.86 -20.37 12.71
N ALA A 25 1.64 -20.61 12.22
CA ALA A 25 0.43 -19.92 12.66
C ALA A 25 0.09 -20.18 14.13
N THR A 26 0.01 -19.11 14.94
CA THR A 26 -0.38 -19.23 16.37
C THR A 26 -1.87 -18.92 16.60
N ALA A 27 -2.43 -19.48 17.67
CA ALA A 27 -3.81 -19.21 18.08
C ALA A 27 -4.07 -17.72 18.40
N THR A 28 -3.05 -16.96 18.81
CA THR A 28 -3.17 -15.51 19.06
C THR A 28 -3.26 -14.73 17.75
N MET A 29 -2.43 -15.06 16.75
CA MET A 29 -2.49 -14.46 15.42
C MET A 29 -3.85 -14.67 14.77
N ARG A 30 -4.45 -15.86 14.96
CA ARG A 30 -5.79 -16.20 14.46
C ARG A 30 -6.86 -15.22 14.94
N VAL A 31 -6.87 -14.89 16.23
CA VAL A 31 -7.86 -13.96 16.82
C VAL A 31 -7.61 -12.52 16.37
N GLU A 32 -6.36 -12.06 16.40
CA GLU A 32 -6.05 -10.66 16.09
C GLU A 32 -6.09 -10.33 14.59
N LEU A 33 -5.90 -11.29 13.68
CA LEU A 33 -6.13 -11.05 12.26
C LEU A 33 -7.63 -11.15 11.91
N SER A 34 -8.40 -12.06 12.52
CA SER A 34 -9.85 -12.17 12.27
C SER A 34 -10.60 -10.88 12.60
N ARG A 35 -10.21 -10.19 13.68
CA ARG A 35 -10.77 -8.88 14.07
C ARG A 35 -10.35 -7.74 13.13
N PHE A 36 -9.17 -7.85 12.49
CA PHE A 36 -8.68 -6.88 11.50
C PHE A 36 -9.44 -6.98 10.17
N VAL A 37 -9.68 -8.22 9.72
CA VAL A 37 -10.53 -8.54 8.55
C VAL A 37 -11.89 -7.87 8.68
N VAL A 38 -12.51 -7.97 9.86
CA VAL A 38 -13.79 -7.29 10.12
C VAL A 38 -13.63 -5.77 10.17
N LEU A 39 -12.45 -5.17 10.36
CA LEU A 39 -12.25 -3.71 10.47
C LEU A 39 -11.95 -2.99 9.15
N CYS A 40 -11.24 -3.59 8.21
CA CYS A 40 -11.08 -2.94 6.89
C CYS A 40 -12.20 -3.29 5.92
N GLY A 41 -13.01 -4.29 6.28
CA GLY A 41 -13.93 -5.02 5.40
C GLY A 41 -13.34 -6.38 5.04
N ARG A 42 -14.15 -7.44 5.09
CA ARG A 42 -13.68 -8.76 4.63
C ARG A 42 -13.30 -8.72 3.15
N GLU A 43 -14.13 -8.02 2.38
CA GLU A 43 -13.97 -7.84 0.95
C GLU A 43 -12.95 -6.72 0.60
N CYS A 44 -12.24 -6.16 1.59
CA CYS A 44 -11.25 -5.11 1.43
C CYS A 44 -10.03 -5.56 0.61
N PRO A 45 -9.93 -5.19 -0.66
CA PRO A 45 -8.78 -5.39 -1.53
C PRO A 45 -7.51 -4.68 -1.03
N MET A 46 -6.38 -5.39 -1.06
CA MET A 46 -5.25 -5.19 -0.15
C MET A 46 -4.33 -4.01 -0.46
N PHE A 47 -4.47 -3.37 -1.60
CA PHE A 47 -3.76 -2.14 -1.95
C PHE A 47 -4.63 -0.90 -1.65
N THR A 48 -5.95 -1.09 -1.53
CA THR A 48 -6.82 -0.16 -0.80
C THR A 48 -6.67 -0.25 0.69
N LEU A 49 -5.85 -1.17 1.21
CA LEU A 49 -5.35 -0.99 2.56
C LEU A 49 -4.36 0.16 2.53
N ALA A 50 -4.68 1.23 3.26
CA ALA A 50 -3.68 2.19 3.66
C ALA A 50 -2.96 1.66 4.90
N SER A 51 -1.75 2.16 5.14
CA SER A 51 -1.08 1.96 6.44
C SER A 51 -1.92 2.54 7.59
N THR A 52 -2.83 3.49 7.32
CA THR A 52 -3.78 4.04 8.30
C THR A 52 -4.72 2.98 8.88
N GLU A 53 -5.30 2.12 8.04
CA GLU A 53 -6.21 1.07 8.51
C GLU A 53 -5.49 0.07 9.43
N VAL A 54 -4.21 -0.21 9.14
CA VAL A 54 -3.32 -1.02 10.01
C VAL A 54 -2.98 -0.29 11.33
N THR A 55 -2.67 1.01 11.29
CA THR A 55 -2.28 1.78 12.49
C THR A 55 -3.48 2.07 13.40
N GLU A 56 -4.65 2.31 12.85
CA GLU A 56 -5.91 2.51 13.56
C GLU A 56 -6.27 1.26 14.37
N TYR A 57 -6.25 0.10 13.70
CA TYR A 57 -6.48 -1.19 14.35
C TYR A 57 -5.51 -1.45 15.51
N VAL A 58 -4.22 -1.15 15.33
CA VAL A 58 -3.22 -1.26 16.40
C VAL A 58 -3.48 -0.27 17.54
N SER A 59 -4.12 0.86 17.25
CA SER A 59 -4.31 1.96 18.20
C SER A 59 -5.50 1.78 19.14
N GLU A 60 -6.53 1.02 18.75
CA GLU A 60 -7.64 0.60 19.63
C GLU A 60 -7.16 0.03 20.98
N VAL A 61 -6.08 -0.76 20.94
CA VAL A 61 -5.65 -1.59 22.08
C VAL A 61 -4.83 -0.79 23.08
N LYS A 62 -5.48 -0.29 24.14
CA LYS A 62 -4.84 0.55 25.16
C LYS A 62 -3.75 -0.16 25.98
N LYS A 63 -3.81 -1.49 26.12
CA LYS A 63 -2.82 -2.26 26.91
C LYS A 63 -1.59 -2.65 26.07
N PRO A 64 -0.35 -2.32 26.49
CA PRO A 64 0.86 -2.58 25.69
C PRO A 64 1.11 -4.05 25.33
N ALA A 65 0.76 -5.00 26.21
CA ALA A 65 0.98 -6.43 25.99
C ALA A 65 0.04 -7.02 24.92
N GLU A 66 -1.20 -6.55 24.86
CA GLU A 66 -2.19 -6.95 23.85
C GLU A 66 -1.86 -6.27 22.51
N ARG A 67 -1.48 -4.97 22.53
CA ARG A 67 -1.04 -4.23 21.33
C ARG A 67 0.14 -4.89 20.63
N ARG A 68 1.13 -5.39 21.37
CA ARG A 68 2.30 -6.10 20.79
C ARG A 68 1.89 -7.35 20.02
N LYS A 69 0.99 -8.17 20.57
CA LYS A 69 0.44 -9.38 19.90
C LYS A 69 -0.30 -9.04 18.61
N ARG A 70 -1.05 -7.94 18.60
CA ARG A 70 -1.73 -7.42 17.40
C ARG A 70 -0.72 -6.96 16.33
N VAL A 71 0.30 -6.19 16.71
CA VAL A 71 1.38 -5.77 15.79
C VAL A 71 2.15 -6.97 15.23
N GLU A 72 2.54 -7.93 16.07
CA GLU A 72 3.26 -9.14 15.68
C GLU A 72 2.48 -9.95 14.63
N ALA A 73 1.18 -10.13 14.84
CA ALA A 73 0.31 -10.80 13.88
C ALA A 73 0.22 -10.04 12.53
N LEU A 74 -0.03 -8.73 12.56
CA LEU A 74 -0.14 -7.90 11.36
C LEU A 74 1.18 -7.81 10.59
N VAL A 75 2.31 -7.72 11.27
CA VAL A 75 3.63 -7.64 10.63
C VAL A 75 3.97 -8.95 9.94
N ALA A 76 3.84 -10.08 10.63
CA ALA A 76 4.09 -11.39 10.02
C ALA A 76 3.16 -11.63 8.81
N PHE A 77 1.88 -11.25 8.93
CA PHE A 77 0.91 -11.29 7.85
C PHE A 77 1.27 -10.37 6.66
N PHE A 78 1.62 -9.10 6.88
CA PHE A 78 1.93 -8.17 5.80
C PHE A 78 3.35 -8.30 5.23
N GLU A 79 4.30 -8.88 5.98
CA GLU A 79 5.57 -9.37 5.43
C GLU A 79 5.32 -10.55 4.49
N TYR A 80 4.47 -11.51 4.89
CA TYR A 80 4.01 -12.61 4.05
C TYR A 80 3.24 -12.10 2.81
N ALA A 81 2.32 -11.16 2.95
CA ALA A 81 1.57 -10.58 1.83
C ALA A 81 2.45 -9.79 0.85
N LYS A 82 3.45 -9.05 1.34
CA LYS A 82 4.43 -8.39 0.46
C LYS A 82 5.37 -9.42 -0.18
N GLY A 83 5.76 -10.48 0.53
CA GLY A 83 6.56 -11.59 0.00
C GLY A 83 5.87 -12.32 -1.15
N ASN A 84 4.54 -12.43 -1.10
CA ASN A 84 3.69 -12.98 -2.17
C ASN A 84 3.21 -11.92 -3.18
N GLY A 85 3.72 -10.68 -3.11
CA GLY A 85 3.55 -9.64 -4.14
C GLY A 85 2.29 -8.78 -4.09
N TRP A 86 1.44 -8.93 -3.07
CA TRP A 86 0.07 -8.36 -3.07
C TRP A 86 -0.02 -6.86 -2.76
N MET A 87 1.09 -6.21 -2.43
CA MET A 87 1.16 -4.76 -2.19
C MET A 87 2.55 -4.24 -2.58
N ARG A 88 2.64 -3.05 -3.19
CA ARG A 88 3.93 -2.41 -3.53
C ARG A 88 4.81 -2.12 -2.30
N THR A 89 4.20 -1.96 -1.12
CA THR A 89 4.87 -1.70 0.16
C THR A 89 4.29 -2.58 1.26
N ASN A 90 5.09 -2.96 2.26
CA ASN A 90 4.55 -3.58 3.47
C ASN A 90 4.01 -2.48 4.38
N LEU A 91 2.69 -2.44 4.56
CA LEU A 91 1.96 -1.43 5.33
C LEU A 91 2.22 -1.47 6.84
N ALA A 92 2.71 -2.60 7.36
CA ALA A 92 3.03 -2.81 8.77
C ALA A 92 4.53 -2.69 9.09
N ALA A 93 5.41 -2.53 8.10
CA ALA A 93 6.87 -2.54 8.30
C ALA A 93 7.40 -1.44 9.26
N GLY A 94 6.64 -0.36 9.46
CA GLY A 94 6.95 0.70 10.41
C GLY A 94 6.51 0.44 11.85
N LEU A 95 5.73 -0.62 12.12
CA LEU A 95 5.07 -0.86 13.42
C LEU A 95 5.96 -1.63 14.41
N VAL A 96 7.00 -2.33 13.93
CA VAL A 96 7.95 -3.05 14.80
C VAL A 96 8.92 -2.06 15.44
N GLN A 97 8.63 -1.64 16.67
CA GLN A 97 9.63 -1.05 17.56
C GLN A 97 10.67 -2.10 17.97
N LYS A 98 11.67 -2.35 17.12
CA LYS A 98 12.93 -2.96 17.58
C LYS A 98 13.60 -1.99 18.55
N LYS A 99 14.07 -2.49 19.70
CA LYS A 99 15.08 -1.79 20.51
C LYS A 99 16.23 -1.37 19.60
N GLU A 100 16.74 -0.17 19.80
CA GLU A 100 17.75 0.42 18.92
C GLU A 100 19.04 -0.42 18.91
N ALA A 101 19.41 -0.86 17.71
CA ALA A 101 20.74 -1.32 17.33
C ALA A 101 21.00 -0.76 15.92
N PRO A 102 22.20 -0.24 15.62
CA PRO A 102 22.35 0.79 14.60
C PRO A 102 22.25 0.26 13.16
N ARG A 103 21.21 0.67 12.43
CA ARG A 103 21.12 0.49 10.98
C ARG A 103 22.10 1.45 10.25
N LYS A 104 23.36 1.03 10.11
CA LYS A 104 24.28 1.67 9.16
C LYS A 104 23.80 1.43 7.72
N LYS A 105 23.25 2.49 7.12
CA LYS A 105 23.03 2.71 5.67
C LYS A 105 22.13 1.71 4.92
N ALA A 106 20.92 2.16 4.59
CA ALA A 106 20.39 1.95 3.24
C ALA A 106 20.81 3.17 2.39
N ALA A 107 22.01 3.14 1.81
CA ALA A 107 22.42 4.14 0.84
C ALA A 107 21.77 3.82 -0.52
N ALA A 108 20.57 4.36 -0.74
CA ALA A 108 19.81 4.21 -1.98
C ALA A 108 19.75 5.51 -2.82
N ASN A 109 20.52 6.54 -2.44
CA ASN A 109 20.95 7.61 -3.34
C ASN A 109 22.32 7.25 -3.93
N THR A 110 22.43 6.09 -4.57
CA THR A 110 23.57 5.77 -5.45
C THR A 110 23.45 6.63 -6.68
N ALA A 111 24.51 7.33 -7.05
CA ALA A 111 24.53 8.35 -8.11
C ALA A 111 23.92 7.85 -9.43
N ARG A 112 22.62 8.10 -9.62
CA ARG A 112 21.93 7.89 -10.90
C ARG A 112 22.43 8.99 -11.84
N LYS A 113 23.06 8.61 -12.96
CA LYS A 113 23.52 9.58 -13.96
C LYS A 113 22.36 10.50 -14.38
N PRO A 114 22.64 11.79 -14.62
CA PRO A 114 21.69 12.68 -15.29
C PRO A 114 21.35 12.11 -16.67
N ILE A 115 20.17 12.47 -17.16
CA ILE A 115 19.63 12.08 -18.45
C ILE A 115 19.68 13.31 -19.34
N GLU A 116 20.29 13.22 -20.52
CA GLU A 116 20.21 14.28 -21.52
C GLU A 116 18.91 14.10 -22.31
N LEU A 117 18.10 15.17 -22.37
CA LEU A 117 16.72 15.12 -22.86
C LEU A 117 16.45 16.35 -23.74
N SER A 118 16.21 16.13 -25.03
CA SER A 118 15.73 17.18 -25.94
C SER A 118 14.43 17.80 -25.43
N GLU A 119 14.17 19.07 -25.72
CA GLU A 119 12.96 19.79 -25.27
C GLU A 119 11.67 19.07 -25.70
N ASP A 120 11.63 18.59 -26.94
CA ASP A 120 10.54 17.78 -27.50
C ASP A 120 10.31 16.48 -26.70
N GLY A 121 11.41 15.78 -26.38
CA GLY A 121 11.38 14.58 -25.52
C GLY A 121 10.90 14.85 -24.09
N ARG A 122 11.06 16.09 -23.57
CA ARG A 122 10.44 16.50 -22.30
C ARG A 122 8.94 16.73 -22.50
N GLN A 123 8.52 17.47 -23.53
CA GLN A 123 7.10 17.78 -23.79
C GLN A 123 6.25 16.53 -24.03
N ILE A 124 6.78 15.51 -24.74
CA ILE A 124 6.11 14.22 -24.92
C ILE A 124 5.85 13.53 -23.58
N ILE A 125 6.88 13.47 -22.72
CA ILE A 125 6.75 12.93 -21.36
C ILE A 125 5.66 13.72 -20.61
N GLU A 126 5.78 15.05 -20.52
CA GLU A 126 4.80 15.91 -19.82
C GLU A 126 3.34 15.74 -20.29
N SER A 127 3.12 15.36 -21.54
CA SER A 127 1.80 15.19 -22.15
C SER A 127 1.13 13.84 -21.84
N GLU A 128 1.87 12.73 -21.95
CA GLU A 128 1.36 11.37 -21.62
C GLU A 128 0.90 11.26 -20.16
N ILE A 129 1.47 12.15 -19.35
CA ILE A 129 1.31 12.26 -17.92
C ILE A 129 0.05 13.04 -17.57
N LYS A 130 -0.23 14.10 -18.32
CA LYS A 130 -1.48 14.81 -18.23
C LYS A 130 -2.65 13.86 -18.54
N ARG A 131 -2.50 13.05 -19.60
CA ARG A 131 -3.48 12.02 -20.00
C ARG A 131 -3.79 11.03 -18.88
N LEU A 132 -2.76 10.38 -18.34
CA LEU A 132 -2.95 9.29 -17.38
C LEU A 132 -3.32 9.82 -15.97
N SER A 133 -2.81 10.98 -15.53
CA SER A 133 -3.19 11.56 -14.24
C SER A 133 -4.66 12.02 -14.20
N GLU A 134 -5.28 12.30 -15.36
CA GLU A 134 -6.73 12.53 -15.49
C GLU A 134 -7.53 11.21 -15.39
N GLU A 135 -6.94 10.06 -15.76
CA GLU A 135 -7.51 8.73 -15.51
C GLU A 135 -7.50 8.35 -14.00
N LYS A 136 -6.61 8.94 -13.18
CA LYS A 136 -6.68 8.79 -11.71
C LYS A 136 -8.00 9.29 -11.16
N VAL A 137 -8.37 10.49 -11.58
CA VAL A 137 -9.48 11.25 -11.01
C VAL A 137 -10.78 10.48 -11.15
N ARG A 138 -11.07 10.00 -12.37
CA ARG A 138 -12.25 9.20 -12.71
C ARG A 138 -12.47 7.95 -11.87
N THR A 139 -11.46 7.51 -11.13
CA THR A 139 -11.45 6.20 -10.50
C THR A 139 -11.12 6.24 -9.01
N ILE A 140 -10.54 7.35 -8.52
CA ILE A 140 -10.73 7.74 -7.11
C ILE A 140 -12.23 7.89 -6.77
N GLU A 141 -13.08 8.11 -7.78
CA GLU A 141 -14.52 8.29 -7.61
C GLU A 141 -15.30 6.95 -7.64
N GLU A 142 -14.98 6.04 -8.56
CA GLU A 142 -15.37 4.61 -8.49
C GLU A 142 -14.89 3.90 -7.21
N VAL A 143 -14.07 4.56 -6.37
CA VAL A 143 -13.64 4.05 -5.08
C VAL A 143 -14.06 4.86 -3.84
N LYS A 144 -14.95 5.82 -4.04
CA LYS A 144 -15.64 6.49 -2.94
C LYS A 144 -17.10 6.10 -2.90
N ASP A 145 -17.68 5.81 -4.05
CA ASP A 145 -19.12 5.86 -4.21
C ASP A 145 -19.84 4.55 -3.80
N ALA A 146 -19.07 3.58 -3.30
CA ALA A 146 -19.55 2.74 -2.20
C ALA A 146 -18.48 2.48 -1.11
N ARG A 147 -17.93 3.56 -0.51
CA ARG A 147 -17.85 3.64 0.98
C ARG A 147 -19.14 4.22 1.56
N ALA A 148 -20.24 4.03 0.85
CA ALA A 148 -21.54 4.65 1.08
C ALA A 148 -22.65 3.61 1.35
N ASP A 149 -22.49 2.35 0.95
CA ASP A 149 -23.54 1.31 0.99
C ASP A 149 -23.67 0.58 2.34
N GLY A 150 -23.00 1.05 3.40
CA GLY A 150 -23.02 0.36 4.69
C GLY A 150 -21.84 0.68 5.61
N ASP A 151 -21.42 -0.32 6.40
CA ASP A 151 -20.27 -0.19 7.29
C ASP A 151 -19.02 0.21 6.48
N LEU A 152 -18.28 1.21 6.96
CA LEU A 152 -17.07 1.71 6.29
C LEU A 152 -15.93 0.69 6.37
N ARG A 153 -16.07 -0.30 7.26
CA ARG A 153 -15.39 -1.58 7.20
C ARG A 153 -15.82 -2.27 5.90
N GLU A 154 -17.07 -2.72 5.79
CA GLU A 154 -17.54 -3.70 4.78
C GLU A 154 -18.09 -3.14 3.45
N ASN A 155 -17.42 -2.20 2.80
CA ASN A 155 -18.02 -1.41 1.70
C ASN A 155 -17.37 -1.66 0.31
N ALA A 156 -18.13 -1.98 -0.74
CA ALA A 156 -17.59 -2.63 -1.93
C ALA A 156 -16.86 -1.69 -2.94
N PRO A 157 -17.52 -0.83 -3.75
CA PRO A 157 -16.89 0.35 -4.37
C PRO A 157 -16.33 1.44 -3.42
N TYR A 158 -15.90 1.09 -2.20
CA TYR A 158 -14.84 1.78 -1.44
C TYR A 158 -13.48 1.21 -1.81
N HIS A 159 -13.48 0.12 -2.56
CA HIS A 159 -12.25 -0.52 -2.89
C HIS A 159 -12.00 -0.84 -4.36
N ALA A 160 -12.99 -0.73 -5.25
CA ALA A 160 -12.81 -1.06 -6.66
C ALA A 160 -11.60 -0.35 -7.33
N ALA A 161 -11.31 0.89 -6.91
CA ALA A 161 -10.35 1.75 -7.61
C ALA A 161 -9.48 2.67 -6.71
N ARG A 162 -9.25 2.30 -5.45
CA ARG A 162 -8.11 2.79 -4.65
C ARG A 162 -6.84 2.11 -5.16
N GLU A 163 -7.01 1.08 -6.01
CA GLU A 163 -6.01 0.59 -6.97
C GLU A 163 -5.99 1.65 -8.02
N LYS A 164 -6.98 1.85 -8.90
CA LYS A 164 -6.91 2.84 -9.99
C LYS A 164 -6.46 4.29 -9.58
N LEU A 165 -6.57 4.68 -8.30
CA LEU A 165 -5.73 5.66 -7.55
C LEU A 165 -4.21 5.33 -7.51
N ALA A 166 -3.78 4.38 -6.66
CA ALA A 166 -2.38 4.00 -6.44
C ALA A 166 -1.72 3.25 -7.63
N MET A 167 -2.55 2.81 -8.58
CA MET A 167 -2.32 2.35 -9.95
C MET A 167 -1.95 3.48 -10.91
N ILE A 168 -2.03 4.70 -10.43
CA ILE A 168 -1.63 5.85 -11.20
C ILE A 168 -0.49 6.54 -10.42
N GLU A 169 -0.34 6.30 -9.12
CA GLU A 169 0.74 6.84 -8.27
C GLU A 169 2.20 6.37 -8.51
N ALA A 170 2.54 5.47 -9.47
CA ALA A 170 3.93 4.95 -9.59
C ALA A 170 4.78 5.25 -10.85
N GLN A 171 4.34 5.21 -12.13
CA GLN A 171 5.00 6.09 -13.12
C GLN A 171 4.70 7.55 -12.72
N ILE A 172 3.73 7.83 -11.78
CA ILE A 172 3.61 9.15 -11.09
C ILE A 172 4.93 9.49 -10.41
N ARG A 173 5.74 8.47 -10.12
CA ARG A 173 7.09 8.57 -9.60
C ARG A 173 8.16 8.33 -10.67
N GLU A 174 8.01 7.35 -11.57
CA GLU A 174 9.05 7.03 -12.56
C GLU A 174 9.26 8.12 -13.62
N TYR A 175 8.21 8.60 -14.28
CA TYR A 175 8.40 9.70 -15.22
C TYR A 175 8.85 11.00 -14.52
N ARG A 176 8.48 11.18 -13.23
CA ARG A 176 8.95 12.27 -12.36
C ARG A 176 10.45 12.13 -12.04
N ASP A 177 10.95 10.93 -11.79
CA ASP A 177 12.38 10.61 -11.68
C ASP A 177 13.12 10.93 -12.99
N MET A 178 12.51 10.60 -14.14
CA MET A 178 13.10 10.88 -15.45
C MET A 178 13.26 12.38 -15.73
N LEU A 179 12.21 13.21 -15.53
CA LEU A 179 12.36 14.67 -15.70
C LEU A 179 13.20 15.32 -14.59
N MET A 180 13.15 14.84 -13.35
CA MET A 180 13.97 15.39 -12.26
C MET A 180 15.48 15.17 -12.50
N ARG A 181 15.84 14.15 -13.28
CA ARG A 181 17.21 13.85 -13.67
C ARG A 181 17.60 14.45 -15.03
N ALA A 182 16.72 15.21 -15.67
CA ALA A 182 16.91 15.72 -17.02
C ALA A 182 17.77 16.99 -17.06
N VAL A 183 19.05 16.86 -17.44
CA VAL A 183 19.94 18.01 -17.69
C VAL A 183 19.78 18.51 -19.13
N SER A 184 19.95 19.81 -19.32
CA SER A 184 19.82 20.55 -20.59
C SER A 184 21.13 21.27 -20.90
#